data_AF-A0A3M1X5A4-F1
#
_entry.id   AF-A0A3M1X5A4-F1
#
_cell.length_a   1.000
_cell.length_b   1.000
_cell.length_c   1.000
_cell.angle_alpha   90.00
_cell.angle_beta   90.00
_cell.angle_gamma   90.00
#
_symmetry.space_group_name_H-M   'P 1'
#
loop_
_entity.id
_entity.type
_entity.pdbx_description
1 polymer ?
#
loop_
_entity_poly.entity_id
_entity_poly.type
_entity_poly.pdbx_seq_one_letter_code
_entity_poly.pdbx_strand_id
1 'polypeptide(L)'
;MHVHNRFDCAAVLHRLVHYLPSQAPLKDFVHHNTLHAFQHLPFHEALQQAACAFGYRTYLDLATYRDLYAAGRIPEAILQAVLQRRKGEAAAAWKEKLLQTAYSPDTEVRIGQLRALWKKMLKVNLDKEVHPVLFRMAGSYLDQGISIWPFPVGSQGFLAAVFSLERHSYRGIFRSPRVKAWARAAEPPRIEALLDILIGNPDYYEQYLFDQQFAHPGWSGMVAFVGHEPGSLLDQRQISLADFIRLELMLEIDFLDQKRGQDWEPLGNLVQMAPMPLLGPVQYQEIFDVYACWQEALEWAYYDQVLRGLLEAPPVQAVPEPARFQAVFCIDDREGSLRRHLETLAPGVETFGTAGFFNVAFYFQPAHGKFFTKVCPGPITPQHLIKEEEGRLQHERDAHFSPYTKGLVVGWLISQTMGFWSAVKMAGSIFLPRETPVMVSSFKHMDKGSRLTVACTDPDQAREGDLQVGFTWDEMADRVAGMLKEIGLVRDFAPLVYLIGHGASSVNNTHYAGYDCGACSGRAGSANARA
;
A
#
# COMPACT_ATOMS: atom_id res chain seq x y z
N MET A 1 -6.37 -15.59 42.58
CA MET A 1 -6.84 -16.70 41.71
C MET A 1 -6.64 -16.22 40.27
N HIS A 2 -5.45 -16.46 39.69
CA HIS A 2 -5.16 -16.06 38.32
C HIS A 2 -5.84 -17.06 37.39
N VAL A 3 -6.89 -16.62 36.70
CA VAL A 3 -7.43 -17.35 35.55
C VAL A 3 -6.33 -17.29 34.49
N HIS A 4 -5.60 -18.39 34.29
CA HIS A 4 -4.77 -18.53 33.10
C HIS A 4 -5.70 -18.41 31.89
N ASN A 5 -5.70 -17.24 31.24
CA ASN A 5 -6.37 -17.07 29.97
C ASN A 5 -5.67 -18.01 28.99
N ARG A 6 -6.34 -19.12 28.65
CA ARG A 6 -5.82 -20.10 27.71
C ARG A 6 -5.57 -19.40 26.39
N PHE A 7 -4.36 -19.53 25.83
CA PHE A 7 -4.01 -18.97 24.53
C PHE A 7 -5.03 -19.41 23.46
N ASP A 8 -5.56 -18.44 22.72
CA ASP A 8 -6.47 -18.65 21.60
C ASP A 8 -5.81 -18.16 20.30
N CYS A 9 -5.34 -19.11 19.49
CA CYS A 9 -4.65 -18.82 18.23
C CYS A 9 -5.55 -18.07 17.24
N ALA A 10 -6.84 -18.43 17.15
CA ALA A 10 -7.75 -17.81 16.20
C ALA A 10 -8.00 -16.33 16.57
N ALA A 11 -8.19 -16.05 17.86
CA ALA A 11 -8.34 -14.68 18.36
C ALA A 11 -7.07 -13.83 18.14
N VAL A 12 -5.88 -14.42 18.27
CA VAL A 12 -4.61 -13.73 17.99
C VAL A 12 -4.44 -13.45 16.49
N LEU A 13 -4.73 -14.42 15.62
CA LEU A 13 -4.69 -14.23 14.17
C LEU A 13 -5.65 -13.14 13.71
N HIS A 14 -6.88 -13.12 14.24
CA HIS A 14 -7.85 -12.07 13.95
C HIS A 14 -7.34 -10.68 14.35
N ARG A 15 -6.73 -10.56 15.54
CA ARG A 15 -6.11 -9.30 15.97
C ARG A 15 -4.91 -8.92 15.10
N LEU A 16 -4.06 -9.86 14.72
CA LEU A 16 -2.94 -9.60 13.81
C LEU A 16 -3.43 -9.01 12.49
N VAL A 17 -4.44 -9.60 11.86
CA VAL A 17 -5.03 -9.08 10.61
C VAL A 17 -5.55 -7.65 10.80
N HIS A 18 -6.16 -7.35 11.94
CA HIS A 18 -6.68 -6.01 12.23
C HIS A 18 -5.58 -4.95 12.44
N TYR A 19 -4.45 -5.30 13.05
CA TYR A 19 -3.38 -4.33 13.33
C TYR A 19 -2.29 -4.27 12.25
N LEU A 20 -2.11 -5.33 11.46
CA LEU A 20 -1.20 -5.34 10.33
C LEU A 20 -1.66 -4.32 9.29
N PRO A 21 -0.73 -3.65 8.59
CA PRO A 21 -1.11 -2.74 7.54
C PRO A 21 -1.76 -3.54 6.39
N SER A 22 -3.04 -3.30 6.13
CA SER A 22 -3.72 -3.87 4.97
C SER A 22 -3.13 -3.25 3.70
N GLN A 23 -2.22 -3.96 3.05
CA GLN A 23 -1.51 -3.51 1.86
C GLN A 23 -1.88 -4.42 0.69
N ALA A 24 -2.52 -3.83 -0.32
CA ALA A 24 -2.63 -4.47 -1.62
C ALA A 24 -1.23 -4.63 -2.25
N PRO A 25 -1.04 -5.62 -3.15
CA PRO A 25 0.17 -5.68 -3.96
C PRO A 25 0.41 -4.34 -4.68
N LEU A 26 1.68 -3.92 -4.83
CA LEU A 26 2.10 -2.59 -5.33
C LEU A 26 1.44 -2.12 -6.64
N LYS A 27 0.88 -3.05 -7.44
CA LYS A 27 0.17 -2.75 -8.69
C LYS A 27 -1.08 -1.86 -8.50
N ASP A 28 -1.70 -1.91 -7.32
CA ASP A 28 -2.93 -1.19 -7.00
C ASP A 28 -2.69 -0.31 -5.76
N PHE A 29 -1.83 0.70 -5.92
CA PHE A 29 -1.47 1.61 -4.83
C PHE A 29 -2.66 2.50 -4.45
N VAL A 30 -3.43 2.06 -3.45
CA VAL A 30 -4.54 2.82 -2.88
C VAL A 30 -4.15 3.27 -1.48
N HIS A 31 -4.32 4.56 -1.19
CA HIS A 31 -4.01 5.11 0.13
C HIS A 31 -4.86 4.44 1.21
N HIS A 32 -4.20 3.86 2.21
CA HIS A 32 -4.84 3.31 3.41
C HIS A 32 -4.33 4.04 4.66
N ASN A 33 -5.23 4.35 5.59
CA ASN A 33 -4.83 4.84 6.91
C ASN A 33 -4.05 3.73 7.65
N THR A 34 -2.75 3.91 7.85
CA THR A 34 -1.88 2.94 8.52
C THR A 34 -2.19 2.79 10.02
N LEU A 35 -2.95 3.72 10.60
CA LEU A 35 -3.41 3.70 11.99
C LEU A 35 -4.91 3.35 12.11
N HIS A 36 -5.50 2.71 11.10
CA HIS A 36 -6.94 2.38 11.09
C HIS A 36 -7.40 1.60 12.33
N ALA A 37 -6.55 0.73 12.88
CA ALA A 37 -6.84 -0.05 14.08
C ALA A 37 -7.08 0.82 15.34
N PHE A 38 -6.71 2.11 15.31
CA PHE A 38 -6.85 3.04 16.44
C PHE A 38 -7.93 4.09 16.24
N GLN A 39 -8.73 4.00 15.17
CA GLN A 39 -9.78 5.00 14.86
C GLN A 39 -10.87 5.11 15.93
N HIS A 40 -10.99 4.12 16.80
CA HIS A 40 -11.92 4.12 17.93
C HIS A 40 -11.44 4.97 19.12
N LEU A 41 -10.20 5.46 19.10
CA LEU A 41 -9.60 6.30 20.15
C LEU A 41 -9.57 7.77 19.72
N PRO A 42 -9.56 8.72 20.68
CA PRO A 42 -9.24 10.12 20.40
C PRO A 42 -7.88 10.26 19.71
N PHE A 43 -7.76 11.22 18.79
CA PHE A 43 -6.59 11.36 17.91
C PHE A 43 -5.25 11.27 18.65
N HIS A 44 -5.02 12.08 19.68
CA HIS A 44 -3.74 12.09 20.40
C HIS A 44 -3.48 10.81 21.21
N GLU A 45 -4.53 10.19 21.74
CA GLU A 45 -4.44 8.89 22.44
C GLU A 45 -4.10 7.77 21.45
N ALA A 46 -4.73 7.76 20.27
CA ALA A 46 -4.43 6.84 19.18
C ALA A 46 -2.96 6.93 18.78
N LEU A 47 -2.43 8.14 18.62
CA LEU A 47 -1.03 8.38 18.27
C LEU A 47 -0.08 7.87 19.37
N GLN A 48 -0.37 8.15 20.64
CA GLN A 48 0.43 7.64 21.76
C GLN A 48 0.40 6.11 21.83
N GLN A 49 -0.78 5.51 21.71
CA GLN A 49 -0.98 4.06 21.74
C GLN A 49 -0.17 3.39 20.62
N ALA A 50 -0.25 3.93 19.39
CA ALA A 50 0.48 3.42 18.24
C ALA A 50 2.00 3.54 18.41
N ALA A 51 2.49 4.67 18.94
CA ALA A 51 3.91 4.89 19.21
C ALA A 51 4.46 3.93 20.28
N CYS A 52 3.75 3.74 21.40
CA CYS A 52 4.21 2.85 22.48
C CYS A 52 4.07 1.37 22.12
N ALA A 53 3.01 0.98 21.41
CA ALA A 53 2.82 -0.42 21.06
C ALA A 53 3.77 -0.85 19.92
N PHE A 54 3.84 -0.06 18.84
CA PHE A 54 4.50 -0.45 17.59
C PHE A 54 5.79 0.33 17.27
N GLY A 55 6.12 1.38 18.02
CA GLY A 55 7.29 2.22 17.75
C GLY A 55 7.09 3.17 16.59
N TYR A 56 5.85 3.48 16.23
CA TYR A 56 5.55 4.38 15.13
C TYR A 56 5.88 5.83 15.48
N ARG A 57 6.46 6.54 14.51
CA ARG A 57 6.67 7.98 14.61
C ARG A 57 5.38 8.69 14.19
N THR A 58 4.55 9.02 15.17
CA THR A 58 3.22 9.59 14.96
C THR A 58 3.18 11.12 14.94
N TYR A 59 4.27 11.78 15.32
CA TYR A 59 4.43 13.23 15.31
C TYR A 59 5.75 13.62 14.63
N LEU A 60 5.88 14.90 14.25
CA LEU A 60 7.19 15.46 13.93
C LEU A 60 8.10 15.41 15.17
N ASP A 61 9.42 15.47 14.97
CA ASP A 61 10.29 15.55 16.14
C ASP A 61 10.14 16.92 16.81
N LEU A 62 10.48 16.97 18.10
CA LEU A 62 10.31 18.17 18.91
C LEU A 62 11.18 19.33 18.38
N ALA A 63 12.34 19.01 17.81
CA ALA A 63 13.22 20.00 17.20
C ALA A 63 12.55 20.69 15.99
N THR A 64 11.92 19.92 15.11
CA THR A 64 11.19 20.44 13.94
C THR A 64 10.06 21.37 14.36
N TYR A 65 9.28 21.03 15.39
CA TYR A 65 8.23 21.96 15.88
C TYR A 65 8.82 23.27 16.42
N ARG A 66 9.92 23.20 17.17
CA ARG A 66 10.62 24.38 17.69
C ARG A 66 11.20 25.23 16.56
N ASP A 67 11.74 24.60 15.52
CA ASP A 67 12.26 25.30 14.34
C ASP A 67 11.13 25.98 13.55
N LEU A 68 9.98 25.32 13.38
CA LEU A 68 8.80 25.91 12.75
C LEU A 68 8.28 27.11 13.54
N TYR A 69 8.27 27.03 14.86
CA TYR A 69 7.92 28.14 15.74
C TYR A 69 8.93 29.29 15.64
N ALA A 70 10.24 28.99 15.70
CA ALA A 70 11.30 29.99 15.55
C ALA A 70 11.27 30.69 14.18
N ALA A 71 10.89 29.96 13.13
CA ALA A 71 10.68 30.49 11.78
C ALA A 71 9.36 31.27 11.61
N GLY A 72 8.53 31.37 12.66
CA GLY A 72 7.23 32.05 12.61
C GLY A 72 6.14 31.30 11.83
N ARG A 73 6.39 30.04 11.43
CA ARG A 73 5.39 29.17 10.78
C ARG A 73 4.30 28.73 11.76
N ILE A 74 4.61 28.68 13.05
CA ILE A 74 3.65 28.56 14.14
C ILE A 74 3.63 29.91 14.87
N PRO A 75 2.63 30.77 14.62
CA PRO A 75 2.54 32.08 15.26
C PRO A 75 2.38 31.98 16.77
N GLU A 76 3.04 32.88 17.50
CA GLU A 76 2.97 32.95 18.97
C GLU A 76 1.54 33.06 19.51
N ALA A 77 0.70 33.87 18.86
CA ALA A 77 -0.69 34.03 19.26
C ALA A 77 -1.49 32.72 19.18
N ILE A 78 -1.23 31.89 18.16
CA ILE A 78 -1.90 30.60 17.98
C ILE A 78 -1.41 29.60 19.02
N LEU A 79 -0.09 29.55 19.27
CA LEU A 79 0.46 28.69 20.31
C LEU A 79 -0.12 29.04 21.70
N GLN A 80 -0.19 30.33 22.05
CA GLN A 80 -0.80 30.77 23.30
C GLN A 80 -2.28 30.37 23.40
N ALA A 81 -3.05 30.53 22.31
CA ALA A 81 -4.46 30.15 22.28
C ALA A 81 -4.66 28.64 22.50
N VAL A 82 -3.85 27.80 21.85
CA VAL A 82 -3.87 26.34 22.04
C VAL A 82 -3.49 25.96 23.47
N LEU A 83 -2.43 26.56 24.02
CA LEU A 83 -2.01 26.31 25.40
C LEU A 83 -3.07 26.74 26.42
N GLN A 84 -3.69 27.90 26.23
CA GLN A 84 -4.79 28.37 27.08
C GLN A 84 -5.99 27.40 27.02
N ARG A 85 -6.34 26.91 25.82
CA ARG A 85 -7.44 25.97 25.63
C ARG A 85 -7.18 24.61 26.28
N ARG A 86 -5.96 24.08 26.15
CA ARG A 86 -5.61 22.73 26.64
C ARG A 86 -5.20 22.69 28.11
N LYS A 87 -4.49 23.72 28.58
CA LYS A 87 -3.80 23.72 29.88
C LYS A 87 -4.31 24.80 30.84
N GLY A 88 -5.20 25.69 30.38
CA GLY A 88 -5.84 26.70 31.23
C GLY A 88 -4.81 27.58 31.95
N GLU A 89 -4.95 27.69 33.27
CA GLU A 89 -4.04 28.48 34.13
C GLU A 89 -2.57 28.04 34.03
N ALA A 90 -2.30 26.79 33.65
CA ALA A 90 -0.94 26.27 33.50
C ALA A 90 -0.28 26.61 32.15
N ALA A 91 -0.94 27.37 31.26
CA ALA A 91 -0.45 27.67 29.91
C ALA A 91 0.97 28.24 29.88
N ALA A 92 1.30 29.17 30.79
CA ALA A 92 2.64 29.77 30.87
C ALA A 92 3.73 28.73 31.21
N ALA A 93 3.47 27.87 32.19
CA ALA A 93 4.40 26.80 32.58
C ALA A 93 4.57 25.76 31.46
N TRP A 94 3.49 25.43 30.75
CA TRP A 94 3.56 24.53 29.60
C TRP A 94 4.30 25.13 28.41
N LYS A 95 4.20 26.44 28.19
CA LYS A 95 4.99 27.13 27.16
C LYS A 95 6.50 26.93 27.41
N GLU A 96 6.93 27.08 28.66
CA GLU A 96 8.33 26.84 29.04
C GLU A 96 8.73 25.38 28.75
N LYS A 97 7.87 24.41 29.10
CA LYS A 97 8.11 22.99 28.77
C LYS A 97 8.26 22.73 27.28
N LEU A 98 7.35 23.29 26.47
CA LEU A 98 7.37 23.14 25.02
C LEU A 98 8.67 23.67 24.40
N LEU A 99 9.20 24.78 24.92
CA LEU A 99 10.35 25.49 24.34
C LEU A 99 11.71 25.02 24.91
N GLN A 100 11.79 24.74 26.21
CA GLN A 100 13.06 24.62 26.91
C GLN A 100 13.35 23.21 27.45
N THR A 101 12.32 22.42 27.78
CA THR A 101 12.54 21.09 28.37
C THR A 101 13.09 20.11 27.36
N ALA A 102 14.14 19.38 27.73
CA ALA A 102 14.65 18.26 26.95
C ALA A 102 13.83 17.00 27.28
N TYR A 103 13.31 16.34 26.25
CA TYR A 103 12.62 15.06 26.35
C TYR A 103 13.42 13.98 25.64
N SER A 104 13.40 12.76 26.19
CA SER A 104 13.97 11.61 25.48
C SER A 104 13.08 11.27 24.27
N PRO A 105 13.64 11.08 23.07
CA PRO A 105 12.88 10.68 21.89
C PRO A 105 12.43 9.21 21.94
N ASP A 106 13.07 8.40 22.78
CA ASP A 106 12.84 6.95 22.81
C ASP A 106 11.59 6.63 23.64
N THR A 107 10.53 6.22 22.96
CA THR A 107 9.37 5.59 23.59
C THR A 107 9.68 4.10 23.79
N GLU A 108 9.42 3.55 24.99
CA GLU A 108 9.53 2.11 25.20
C GLU A 108 8.51 1.37 24.33
N VAL A 109 9.01 0.74 23.25
CA VAL A 109 8.19 0.00 22.29
C VAL A 109 7.88 -1.39 22.81
N ARG A 110 6.61 -1.79 22.87
CA ARG A 110 6.19 -3.12 23.37
C ARG A 110 6.48 -4.25 22.38
N ILE A 111 6.23 -4.03 21.09
CA ILE A 111 6.41 -5.05 20.05
C ILE A 111 7.89 -5.15 19.64
N GLY A 112 8.36 -6.38 19.48
CA GLY A 112 9.73 -6.75 19.17
C GLY A 112 10.60 -7.05 20.41
N GLN A 113 10.12 -6.77 21.62
CA GLN A 113 10.93 -6.93 22.84
C GLN A 113 11.29 -8.38 23.13
N LEU A 114 10.32 -9.30 23.02
CA LEU A 114 10.50 -10.71 23.34
C LEU A 114 11.41 -11.36 22.31
N ARG A 115 11.14 -11.17 21.02
CA ARG A 115 11.95 -11.76 19.94
C ARG A 115 13.37 -11.20 19.91
N ALA A 116 13.58 -9.95 20.31
CA ALA A 116 14.93 -9.37 20.43
C ALA A 116 15.82 -10.11 21.44
N LEU A 117 15.25 -10.88 22.38
CA LEU A 117 16.00 -11.68 23.34
C LEU A 117 16.81 -12.80 22.68
N TRP A 118 16.36 -13.37 21.56
CA TRP A 118 17.16 -14.32 20.77
C TRP A 118 18.50 -13.72 20.37
N LYS A 119 18.50 -12.45 19.97
CA LYS A 119 19.72 -11.72 19.59
C LYS A 119 20.53 -11.28 20.82
N LYS A 120 19.86 -10.74 21.85
CA LYS A 120 20.52 -10.19 23.04
C LYS A 120 21.20 -11.28 23.87
N MET A 121 20.47 -12.34 24.20
CA MET A 121 20.91 -13.41 25.12
C MET A 121 21.59 -14.55 24.37
N LEU A 122 20.98 -15.02 23.27
CA LEU A 122 21.43 -16.24 22.59
C LEU A 122 22.30 -15.98 21.36
N LYS A 123 22.58 -14.71 21.03
CA LYS A 123 23.37 -14.26 19.87
C LYS A 123 22.90 -14.91 18.57
N VAL A 124 21.57 -15.04 18.44
CA VAL A 124 20.87 -15.59 17.27
C VAL A 124 20.06 -14.47 16.63
N ASN A 125 20.31 -14.20 15.36
CA ASN A 125 19.50 -13.28 14.58
C ASN A 125 18.55 -14.10 13.69
N LEU A 126 17.36 -14.40 14.20
CA LEU A 126 16.37 -15.22 13.47
C LEU A 126 15.96 -14.55 12.16
N ASP A 127 15.71 -13.23 12.20
CA ASP A 127 15.24 -12.46 11.05
C ASP A 127 16.20 -12.60 9.85
N LYS A 128 17.51 -12.47 10.09
CA LYS A 128 18.53 -12.62 9.04
C LYS A 128 18.53 -14.01 8.39
N GLU A 129 18.24 -15.05 9.16
CA GLU A 129 18.41 -16.43 8.73
C GLU A 129 17.13 -17.03 8.14
N VAL A 130 15.97 -16.60 8.64
CA VAL A 130 14.64 -17.10 8.26
C VAL A 130 14.04 -16.31 7.10
N HIS A 131 14.07 -14.97 7.16
CA HIS A 131 13.38 -14.12 6.21
C HIS A 131 13.80 -14.35 4.74
N PRO A 132 15.09 -14.55 4.39
CA PRO A 132 15.47 -14.77 3.00
C PRO A 132 14.84 -16.03 2.37
N VAL A 133 14.62 -17.09 3.17
CA VAL A 133 13.95 -18.30 2.70
C VAL A 133 12.45 -18.08 2.62
N LEU A 134 11.86 -17.50 3.68
CA LEU A 134 10.43 -17.20 3.77
C LEU A 134 9.95 -16.33 2.60
N PHE A 135 10.59 -15.18 2.38
CA PHE A 135 10.20 -14.23 1.33
C PHE A 135 10.49 -14.76 -0.07
N ARG A 136 11.52 -15.60 -0.25
CA ARG A 136 11.77 -16.27 -1.53
C ARG A 136 10.64 -17.25 -1.86
N MET A 137 10.18 -18.03 -0.89
CA MET A 137 9.07 -18.95 -1.10
C MET A 137 7.75 -18.21 -1.34
N ALA A 138 7.42 -17.24 -0.49
CA ALA A 138 6.21 -16.43 -0.63
C ALA A 138 6.20 -15.63 -1.95
N GLY A 139 7.30 -14.93 -2.26
CA GLY A 139 7.43 -14.17 -3.50
C GLY A 139 7.37 -15.03 -4.75
N SER A 140 7.98 -16.23 -4.73
CA SER A 140 7.88 -17.15 -5.86
C SER A 140 6.49 -17.75 -6.03
N TYR A 141 5.76 -17.99 -4.94
CA TYR A 141 4.41 -18.54 -4.97
C TYR A 141 3.37 -17.51 -5.42
N LEU A 142 3.54 -16.26 -5.01
CA LEU A 142 2.64 -15.14 -5.35
C LEU A 142 3.01 -14.44 -6.66
N ASP A 143 4.06 -14.90 -7.36
CA ASP A 143 4.51 -14.34 -8.63
C ASP A 143 3.36 -14.28 -9.66
N GLN A 144 3.15 -13.10 -10.26
CA GLN A 144 2.07 -12.85 -11.21
C GLN A 144 2.53 -12.99 -12.67
N GLY A 145 3.51 -13.85 -12.93
CA GLY A 145 4.10 -14.08 -14.26
C GLY A 145 5.29 -13.19 -14.58
N ILE A 146 5.94 -12.62 -13.55
CA ILE A 146 7.18 -11.84 -13.70
C ILE A 146 8.36 -12.81 -13.85
N SER A 147 8.36 -13.86 -13.02
CA SER A 147 9.40 -14.88 -13.03
C SER A 147 9.32 -15.71 -14.31
N ILE A 148 10.49 -16.08 -14.84
CA ILE A 148 10.59 -16.93 -16.03
C ILE A 148 9.96 -18.30 -15.77
N TRP A 149 10.21 -18.84 -14.58
CA TRP A 149 9.72 -20.15 -14.16
C TRP A 149 8.56 -19.94 -13.21
N PRO A 150 7.37 -20.49 -13.52
CA PRO A 150 6.26 -20.45 -12.59
C PRO A 150 6.58 -21.29 -11.36
N PHE A 151 5.86 -21.05 -10.27
CA PHE A 151 5.93 -21.93 -9.11
C PHE A 151 5.59 -23.37 -9.54
N PRO A 152 6.45 -24.36 -9.26
CA PRO A 152 6.41 -25.67 -9.90
C PRO A 152 5.30 -26.60 -9.39
N VAL A 153 4.53 -26.17 -8.39
CA VAL A 153 3.42 -26.92 -7.80
C VAL A 153 2.12 -26.12 -8.03
N GLY A 154 1.06 -26.82 -8.46
CA GLY A 154 -0.24 -26.23 -8.78
C GLY A 154 -1.03 -25.72 -7.56
N SER A 155 -2.35 -25.64 -7.72
CA SER A 155 -3.32 -25.00 -6.79
C SER A 155 -3.58 -25.77 -5.48
N GLN A 156 -2.52 -26.19 -4.80
CA GLN A 156 -2.56 -26.62 -3.40
C GLN A 156 -2.09 -25.40 -2.59
N GLY A 157 -2.83 -24.96 -1.57
CA GLY A 157 -2.52 -23.72 -0.83
C GLY A 157 -1.06 -23.60 -0.39
N PHE A 158 -0.61 -22.37 -0.10
CA PHE A 158 0.81 -22.01 0.07
C PHE A 158 1.68 -23.03 0.82
N LEU A 159 1.27 -23.43 2.04
CA LEU A 159 2.05 -24.34 2.87
C LEU A 159 2.14 -25.75 2.25
N ALA A 160 1.05 -26.23 1.67
CA ALA A 160 1.02 -27.52 0.97
C ALA A 160 1.95 -27.52 -0.26
N ALA A 161 2.00 -26.40 -0.98
CA ALA A 161 2.90 -26.20 -2.11
C ALA A 161 4.37 -26.26 -1.67
N VAL A 162 4.72 -25.61 -0.55
CA VAL A 162 6.07 -25.65 0.05
C VAL A 162 6.44 -27.06 0.53
N PHE A 163 5.52 -27.79 1.17
CA PHE A 163 5.78 -29.18 1.58
C PHE A 163 5.85 -30.16 0.41
N SER A 164 5.14 -29.89 -0.68
CA SER A 164 5.29 -30.66 -1.91
C SER A 164 6.71 -30.47 -2.48
N LEU A 165 7.23 -29.23 -2.49
CA LEU A 165 8.61 -28.97 -2.86
C LEU A 165 9.62 -29.71 -1.98
N GLU A 166 9.46 -29.68 -0.65
CA GLU A 166 10.34 -30.41 0.27
C GLU A 166 10.38 -31.93 -0.01
N ARG A 167 9.23 -32.52 -0.36
CA ARG A 167 9.11 -33.96 -0.61
C ARG A 167 9.74 -34.40 -1.93
N HIS A 168 9.69 -33.54 -2.95
CA HIS A 168 10.10 -33.90 -4.31
C HIS A 168 11.43 -33.26 -4.74
N SER A 169 12.05 -32.42 -3.91
CA SER A 169 13.34 -31.79 -4.21
C SER A 169 14.51 -32.63 -3.73
N TYR A 170 15.57 -32.71 -4.55
CA TYR A 170 16.83 -33.35 -4.17
C TYR A 170 17.50 -32.66 -2.97
N ARG A 171 17.38 -31.33 -2.89
CA ARG A 171 17.84 -30.52 -1.75
C ARG A 171 16.64 -29.87 -1.08
N GLY A 172 16.36 -30.26 0.16
CA GLY A 172 15.26 -29.72 0.96
C GLY A 172 15.45 -28.25 1.34
N ILE A 173 14.33 -27.59 1.57
CA ILE A 173 14.17 -26.27 2.17
C ILE A 173 14.62 -26.33 3.64
N PHE A 174 14.16 -27.35 4.37
CA PHE A 174 14.54 -27.60 5.75
C PHE A 174 15.81 -28.44 5.84
N ARG A 175 16.55 -28.34 6.95
CA ARG A 175 17.80 -29.06 7.13
C ARG A 175 17.75 -30.04 8.30
N SER A 176 17.11 -29.65 9.40
CA SER A 176 16.95 -30.47 10.60
C SER A 176 16.09 -31.72 10.35
N PRO A 177 16.42 -32.87 10.95
CA PRO A 177 15.62 -34.08 10.82
C PRO A 177 14.18 -33.90 11.34
N ARG A 178 14.03 -33.17 12.45
CA ARG A 178 12.75 -32.90 13.11
C ARG A 178 11.77 -32.16 12.20
N VAL A 179 12.19 -31.04 11.63
CA VAL A 179 11.31 -30.23 10.77
C VAL A 179 11.04 -30.92 9.42
N LYS A 180 12.01 -31.67 8.88
CA LYS A 180 11.80 -32.53 7.70
C LYS A 180 10.74 -33.59 7.93
N ALA A 181 10.71 -34.22 9.10
CA ALA A 181 9.69 -35.20 9.45
C ALA A 181 8.30 -34.54 9.48
N TRP A 182 8.18 -33.34 10.06
CA TRP A 182 6.93 -32.58 10.06
C TRP A 182 6.45 -32.20 8.65
N ALA A 183 7.34 -31.74 7.77
CA ALA A 183 6.99 -31.40 6.39
C ALA A 183 6.54 -32.62 5.55
N ARG A 184 6.86 -33.84 6.00
CA ARG A 184 6.46 -35.11 5.37
C ARG A 184 5.26 -35.77 6.05
N ALA A 185 4.89 -35.31 7.24
CA ALA A 185 3.76 -35.84 8.00
C ALA A 185 2.43 -35.49 7.32
N ALA A 186 1.42 -36.34 7.51
CA ALA A 186 0.05 -36.04 7.06
C ALA A 186 -0.53 -34.82 7.79
N GLU A 187 -0.21 -34.71 9.08
CA GLU A 187 -0.63 -33.59 9.93
C GLU A 187 0.60 -32.87 10.50
N PRO A 188 1.04 -31.78 9.85
CA PRO A 188 2.13 -30.97 10.36
C PRO A 188 1.69 -30.22 11.64
N PRO A 189 2.62 -29.88 12.54
CA PRO A 189 2.31 -29.24 13.82
C PRO A 189 1.54 -27.93 13.63
N ARG A 190 0.63 -27.67 14.56
CA ARG A 190 -0.12 -26.40 14.64
C ARG A 190 0.75 -25.30 15.26
N ILE A 191 0.30 -24.05 15.16
CA ILE A 191 1.02 -22.88 15.69
C ILE A 191 1.31 -23.04 17.18
N GLU A 192 0.33 -23.51 17.96
CA GLU A 192 0.45 -23.75 19.40
C GLU A 192 1.59 -24.72 19.72
N ALA A 193 1.69 -25.82 18.98
CA ALA A 193 2.72 -26.84 19.20
C ALA A 193 4.12 -26.32 18.84
N LEU A 194 4.23 -25.48 17.82
CA LEU A 194 5.50 -24.84 17.44
C LEU A 194 5.93 -23.78 18.47
N LEU A 195 4.97 -23.01 18.99
CA LEU A 195 5.21 -22.03 20.05
C LEU A 195 5.57 -22.68 21.40
N ASP A 196 5.02 -23.86 21.69
CA ASP A 196 5.41 -24.63 22.87
C ASP A 196 6.89 -25.04 22.83
N ILE A 197 7.37 -25.42 21.64
CA ILE A 197 8.79 -25.74 21.45
C ILE A 197 9.65 -24.47 21.55
N LEU A 198 9.27 -23.38 20.88
CA LEU A 198 10.05 -22.13 20.84
C LEU A 198 10.08 -21.36 22.16
N ILE A 199 8.93 -21.30 22.83
CA ILE A 199 8.68 -20.38 23.95
C ILE A 199 8.36 -21.14 25.23
N GLY A 200 7.59 -22.23 25.16
CA GLY A 200 7.26 -23.10 26.30
C GLY A 200 6.29 -22.50 27.34
N ASN A 201 6.10 -21.18 27.33
CA ASN A 201 5.14 -20.50 28.20
C ASN A 201 4.04 -19.79 27.36
N PRO A 202 2.78 -20.24 27.46
CA PRO A 202 1.63 -19.68 26.73
C PRO A 202 1.38 -18.19 26.94
N ASP A 203 1.78 -17.62 28.08
CA ASP A 203 1.58 -16.19 28.40
C ASP A 203 2.34 -15.26 27.43
N TYR A 204 3.35 -15.78 26.72
CA TYR A 204 4.16 -15.03 25.76
C TYR A 204 3.84 -15.34 24.29
N TYR A 205 2.93 -16.28 24.01
CA TYR A 205 2.66 -16.71 22.64
C TYR A 205 2.10 -15.59 21.76
N GLU A 206 1.16 -14.79 22.30
CA GLU A 206 0.61 -13.63 21.59
C GLU A 206 1.71 -12.62 21.25
N GLN A 207 2.50 -12.23 22.25
CA GLN A 207 3.64 -11.33 22.08
C GLN A 207 4.59 -11.83 21.00
N TYR A 208 4.92 -13.12 21.01
CA TYR A 208 5.85 -13.69 20.05
C TYR A 208 5.33 -13.61 18.61
N LEU A 209 4.04 -13.90 18.40
CA LEU A 209 3.43 -13.81 17.08
C LEU A 209 3.37 -12.35 16.57
N PHE A 210 3.06 -11.38 17.45
CA PHE A 210 3.14 -9.96 17.10
C PHE A 210 4.57 -9.54 16.76
N ASP A 211 5.55 -9.90 17.59
CA ASP A 211 6.96 -9.60 17.33
C ASP A 211 7.45 -10.18 16.01
N GLN A 212 7.03 -11.41 15.68
CA GLN A 212 7.39 -12.08 14.43
C GLN A 212 6.78 -11.36 13.22
N GLN A 213 5.46 -11.12 13.21
CA GLN A 213 4.78 -10.56 12.04
C GLN A 213 5.09 -9.07 11.83
N PHE A 214 5.36 -8.31 12.89
CA PHE A 214 5.81 -6.91 12.79
C PHE A 214 7.32 -6.75 12.53
N ALA A 215 8.08 -7.84 12.46
CA ALA A 215 9.44 -7.80 11.90
C ALA A 215 9.43 -7.62 10.36
N HIS A 216 8.31 -7.93 9.70
CA HIS A 216 8.11 -7.78 8.25
C HIS A 216 6.66 -7.38 7.90
N PRO A 217 6.17 -6.23 8.39
CA PRO A 217 4.76 -5.86 8.33
C PRO A 217 4.23 -5.73 6.90
N GLY A 218 5.09 -5.43 5.92
CA GLY A 218 4.71 -5.41 4.50
C GLY A 218 4.36 -6.79 3.94
N TRP A 219 5.16 -7.82 4.24
CA TRP A 219 4.87 -9.20 3.79
C TRP A 219 3.66 -9.78 4.53
N SER A 220 3.65 -9.64 5.87
CA SER A 220 2.54 -10.10 6.70
C SER A 220 1.22 -9.43 6.32
N GLY A 221 1.23 -8.12 6.12
CA GLY A 221 0.08 -7.33 5.68
C GLY A 221 -0.42 -7.72 4.29
N MET A 222 0.49 -7.91 3.33
CA MET A 222 0.14 -8.38 1.99
C MET A 222 -0.47 -9.78 2.02
N VAL A 223 0.09 -10.71 2.80
CA VAL A 223 -0.44 -12.08 2.93
C VAL A 223 -1.82 -12.07 3.59
N ALA A 224 -2.02 -11.26 4.63
CA ALA A 224 -3.32 -11.07 5.26
C ALA A 224 -4.36 -10.54 4.27
N PHE A 225 -3.99 -9.53 3.47
CA PHE A 225 -4.86 -8.96 2.44
C PHE A 225 -5.21 -9.97 1.35
N VAL A 226 -4.22 -10.62 0.73
CA VAL A 226 -4.44 -11.61 -0.34
C VAL A 226 -5.23 -12.81 0.15
N GLY A 227 -5.04 -13.22 1.42
CA GLY A 227 -5.81 -14.31 2.01
C GLY A 227 -7.30 -14.00 2.19
N HIS A 228 -7.64 -12.71 2.40
CA HIS A 228 -9.03 -12.26 2.49
C HIS A 228 -9.64 -11.93 1.13
N GLU A 229 -8.84 -11.33 0.23
CA GLU A 229 -9.23 -10.88 -1.11
C GLU A 229 -8.38 -11.54 -2.22
N PRO A 230 -8.53 -12.86 -2.49
CA PRO A 230 -7.75 -13.55 -3.52
C PRO A 230 -7.96 -12.97 -4.93
N GLY A 231 -9.14 -12.39 -5.18
CA GLY A 231 -9.49 -11.72 -6.44
C GLY A 231 -8.69 -10.44 -6.72
N SER A 232 -7.94 -9.94 -5.73
CA SER A 232 -7.00 -8.85 -5.94
C SER A 232 -5.81 -9.25 -6.83
N LEU A 233 -5.51 -10.54 -6.98
CA LEU A 233 -4.47 -11.06 -7.87
C LEU A 233 -5.05 -11.42 -9.24
N LEU A 234 -4.26 -11.18 -10.31
CA LEU A 234 -4.69 -11.56 -11.67
C LEU A 234 -4.60 -13.08 -11.83
N ASP A 235 -3.48 -13.65 -11.37
CA ASP A 235 -3.31 -15.09 -11.17
C ASP A 235 -3.61 -15.39 -9.70
N GLN A 236 -4.82 -15.87 -9.43
CA GLN A 236 -5.31 -16.08 -8.08
C GLN A 236 -4.49 -17.16 -7.36
N ARG A 237 -4.11 -16.87 -6.12
CA ARG A 237 -3.32 -17.77 -5.26
C ARG A 237 -3.97 -17.89 -3.90
N GLN A 238 -3.96 -19.09 -3.35
CA GLN A 238 -4.47 -19.35 -2.00
C GLN A 238 -3.32 -19.30 -0.99
N ILE A 239 -3.37 -18.36 -0.07
CA ILE A 239 -2.42 -18.23 1.05
C ILE A 239 -3.19 -17.72 2.27
N SER A 240 -2.79 -18.17 3.46
CA SER A 240 -3.36 -17.67 4.71
C SER A 240 -2.24 -17.15 5.62
N LEU A 241 -2.55 -16.17 6.46
CA LEU A 241 -1.61 -15.67 7.47
C LEU A 241 -1.17 -16.80 8.42
N ALA A 242 -2.07 -17.73 8.75
CA ALA A 242 -1.77 -18.90 9.56
C ALA A 242 -0.71 -19.80 8.90
N ASP A 243 -0.84 -20.08 7.60
CA ASP A 243 0.15 -20.87 6.85
C ASP A 243 1.51 -20.20 6.77
N PHE A 244 1.51 -18.87 6.62
CA PHE A 244 2.73 -18.06 6.58
C PHE A 244 3.46 -18.09 7.93
N ILE A 245 2.74 -17.86 9.04
CA ILE A 245 3.26 -17.96 10.41
C ILE A 245 3.79 -19.37 10.70
N ARG A 246 3.06 -20.42 10.29
CA ARG A 246 3.49 -21.82 10.51
C ARG A 246 4.81 -22.10 9.81
N LEU A 247 4.95 -21.67 8.56
CA LEU A 247 6.20 -21.84 7.83
C LEU A 247 7.35 -21.09 8.52
N GLU A 248 7.11 -19.86 8.95
CA GLU A 248 8.11 -19.05 9.64
C GLU A 248 8.57 -19.67 10.96
N LEU A 249 7.64 -20.11 11.82
CA LEU A 249 7.95 -20.84 13.06
C LEU A 249 8.74 -22.13 12.80
N MET A 250 8.39 -22.88 11.75
CA MET A 250 9.14 -24.09 11.36
C MET A 250 10.56 -23.75 10.91
N LEU A 251 10.76 -22.65 10.16
CA LEU A 251 12.07 -22.20 9.73
C LEU A 251 12.93 -21.72 10.91
N GLU A 252 12.33 -21.06 11.91
CA GLU A 252 13.01 -20.66 13.15
C GLU A 252 13.51 -21.87 13.94
N ILE A 253 12.64 -22.87 14.14
CA ILE A 253 13.01 -24.13 14.79
C ILE A 253 14.08 -24.85 13.98
N ASP A 254 13.95 -24.92 12.65
CA ASP A 254 14.94 -25.56 11.78
C ASP A 254 16.33 -24.92 11.92
N PHE A 255 16.38 -23.59 12.03
CA PHE A 255 17.62 -22.86 12.25
C PHE A 255 18.21 -23.09 13.64
N LEU A 256 17.38 -23.06 14.69
CA LEU A 256 17.82 -23.33 16.06
C LEU A 256 18.36 -24.77 16.20
N ASP A 257 17.69 -25.73 15.57
CA ASP A 257 18.11 -27.14 15.55
C ASP A 257 19.49 -27.32 14.92
N GLN A 258 19.76 -26.61 13.83
CA GLN A 258 21.07 -26.64 13.17
C GLN A 258 22.16 -26.03 14.05
N LYS A 259 21.86 -24.94 14.75
CA LYS A 259 22.88 -24.19 15.50
C LYS A 259 23.15 -24.79 16.87
N ARG A 260 22.16 -25.43 17.50
CA ARG A 260 22.22 -25.85 18.92
C ARG A 260 21.85 -27.32 19.16
N GLY A 261 21.53 -28.09 18.12
CA GLY A 261 20.94 -29.42 18.30
C GLY A 261 19.45 -29.33 18.65
N GLN A 262 18.79 -30.43 18.98
CA GLN A 262 17.34 -30.43 19.27
C GLN A 262 17.01 -30.05 20.74
N ASP A 263 18.03 -29.96 21.60
CA ASP A 263 17.91 -29.78 23.05
C ASP A 263 18.26 -28.34 23.49
N TRP A 264 17.73 -27.34 22.80
CA TRP A 264 17.82 -25.94 23.24
C TRP A 264 16.66 -25.57 24.17
N GLU A 265 16.93 -24.68 25.11
CA GLU A 265 15.93 -24.22 26.08
C GLU A 265 14.91 -23.26 25.43
N PRO A 266 13.60 -23.44 25.68
CA PRO A 266 12.57 -22.51 25.22
C PRO A 266 12.80 -21.11 25.76
N LEU A 267 12.49 -20.10 24.95
CA LEU A 267 12.78 -18.70 25.31
C LEU A 267 12.08 -18.27 26.60
N GLY A 268 10.86 -18.74 26.86
CA GLY A 268 10.08 -18.38 28.04
C GLY A 268 10.76 -18.69 29.37
N ASN A 269 11.68 -19.66 29.41
CA ASN A 269 12.46 -19.97 30.61
C ASN A 269 13.60 -18.97 30.87
N LEU A 270 14.02 -18.25 29.84
CA LEU A 270 15.09 -17.25 29.90
C LEU A 270 14.55 -15.83 30.10
N VAL A 271 13.23 -15.65 29.95
CA VAL A 271 12.57 -14.35 29.98
C VAL A 271 12.41 -13.89 31.43
N GLN A 272 12.94 -12.70 31.74
CA GLN A 272 12.78 -12.05 33.04
C GLN A 272 11.70 -10.95 33.03
N MET A 273 11.21 -10.55 31.85
CA MET A 273 10.14 -9.56 31.72
C MET A 273 8.78 -10.21 32.02
N ALA A 274 7.95 -9.54 32.81
CA ALA A 274 6.59 -10.00 33.04
C ALA A 274 5.77 -9.93 31.74
N PRO A 275 4.83 -10.87 31.49
CA PRO A 275 3.87 -10.73 30.41
C PRO A 275 3.12 -9.41 30.54
N MET A 276 3.10 -8.62 29.46
CA MET A 276 2.42 -7.33 29.45
C MET A 276 1.28 -7.33 28.43
N PRO A 277 0.19 -6.59 28.68
CA PRO A 277 -0.88 -6.45 27.70
C PRO A 277 -0.39 -5.58 26.53
N LEU A 278 0.01 -6.23 25.44
CA LEU A 278 0.52 -5.63 24.20
C LEU A 278 -0.27 -4.40 23.75
N LEU A 279 -1.57 -4.60 23.60
CA LEU A 279 -2.53 -3.61 23.10
C LEU A 279 -3.35 -2.96 24.21
N GLY A 280 -2.96 -3.17 25.47
CA GLY A 280 -3.60 -2.54 26.63
C GLY A 280 -3.32 -1.04 26.70
N PRO A 281 -4.01 -0.30 27.58
CA PRO A 281 -3.83 1.14 27.72
C PRO A 281 -2.36 1.51 28.00
N VAL A 282 -1.92 2.63 27.44
CA VAL A 282 -0.61 3.21 27.69
C VAL A 282 -0.65 4.12 28.91
N GLN A 283 0.46 4.15 29.66
CA GLN A 283 0.61 5.10 30.75
C GLN A 283 0.80 6.51 30.20
N TYR A 284 0.32 7.50 30.95
CA TYR A 284 0.51 8.90 30.61
C TYR A 284 2.01 9.24 30.46
N GLN A 285 2.32 9.96 29.39
CA GLN A 285 3.67 10.45 29.11
C GLN A 285 3.58 11.93 28.72
N GLU A 286 4.25 12.79 29.47
CA GLU A 286 4.18 14.25 29.30
C GLU A 286 4.59 14.70 27.88
N ILE A 287 5.54 14.01 27.26
CA ILE A 287 6.01 14.34 25.90
C ILE A 287 4.90 14.24 24.84
N PHE A 288 3.92 13.35 25.00
CA PHE A 288 2.81 13.26 24.05
C PHE A 288 1.83 14.42 24.16
N ASP A 289 1.71 15.01 25.35
CA ASP A 289 0.98 16.26 25.54
C ASP A 289 1.72 17.46 24.92
N VAL A 290 3.06 17.46 25.02
CA VAL A 290 3.90 18.45 24.33
C VAL A 290 3.72 18.36 22.82
N TYR A 291 3.78 17.15 22.25
CA TYR A 291 3.52 16.93 20.82
C TYR A 291 2.11 17.34 20.42
N ALA A 292 1.10 17.01 21.23
CA ALA A 292 -0.28 17.35 20.93
C ALA A 292 -0.49 18.87 20.86
N CYS A 293 0.06 19.63 21.82
CA CYS A 293 0.01 21.10 21.80
C CYS A 293 0.70 21.68 20.55
N TRP A 294 1.87 21.15 20.19
CA TRP A 294 2.60 21.60 19.00
C TRP A 294 1.87 21.27 17.69
N GLN A 295 1.33 20.06 17.58
CA GLN A 295 0.58 19.62 16.41
C GLN A 295 -0.68 20.44 16.21
N GLU A 296 -1.48 20.66 17.25
CA GLU A 296 -2.66 21.51 17.16
C GLU A 296 -2.30 22.95 16.80
N ALA A 297 -1.21 23.51 17.36
CA ALA A 297 -0.77 24.85 17.01
C ALA A 297 -0.35 24.96 15.52
N LEU A 298 0.31 23.94 14.98
CA LEU A 298 0.66 23.87 13.58
C LEU A 298 -0.57 23.76 12.66
N GLU A 299 -1.54 22.92 13.03
CA GLU A 299 -2.80 22.76 12.29
C GLU A 299 -3.63 24.06 12.31
N TRP A 300 -3.77 24.70 13.46
CA TRP A 300 -4.45 25.98 13.57
C TRP A 300 -3.73 27.10 12.82
N ALA A 301 -2.40 27.09 12.75
CA ALA A 301 -1.65 28.02 11.92
C ALA A 301 -1.97 27.84 10.43
N TYR A 302 -2.11 26.60 9.97
CA TYR A 302 -2.55 26.32 8.60
C TYR A 302 -3.99 26.76 8.37
N TYR A 303 -4.92 26.44 9.28
CA TYR A 303 -6.32 26.87 9.15
C TYR A 303 -6.47 28.38 9.15
N ASP A 304 -5.76 29.10 10.02
CA ASP A 304 -5.77 30.56 10.06
C ASP A 304 -5.31 31.15 8.72
N GLN A 305 -4.23 30.60 8.14
CA GLN A 305 -3.73 31.01 6.83
C GLN A 305 -4.77 30.79 5.72
N VAL A 306 -5.43 29.62 5.69
CA VAL A 306 -6.45 29.29 4.67
C VAL A 306 -7.67 30.18 4.83
N LEU A 307 -8.20 30.34 6.05
CA LEU A 307 -9.36 31.17 6.33
C LEU A 307 -9.10 32.64 6.00
N ARG A 308 -7.92 33.14 6.33
CA ARG A 308 -7.50 34.49 5.96
C ARG A 308 -7.42 34.64 4.45
N GLY A 309 -6.84 33.66 3.75
CA GLY A 309 -6.82 33.64 2.29
C GLY A 309 -8.21 33.68 1.66
N LEU A 310 -9.21 33.01 2.27
CA LEU A 310 -10.60 33.06 1.81
C LEU A 310 -11.27 34.42 2.07
N LEU A 311 -11.00 35.04 3.23
CA LEU A 311 -11.54 36.36 3.58
C LEU A 311 -10.93 37.49 2.75
N GLU A 312 -9.65 37.37 2.42
CA GLU A 312 -8.89 38.36 1.64
C GLU A 312 -8.95 38.08 0.12
N ALA A 313 -9.56 36.97 -0.31
CA ALA A 313 -9.64 36.61 -1.72
C ALA A 313 -10.42 37.68 -2.50
N PRO A 314 -9.85 38.20 -3.61
CA PRO A 314 -10.58 39.11 -4.47
C PRO A 314 -11.79 38.36 -5.08
N PRO A 315 -12.89 39.08 -5.39
CA PRO A 315 -14.01 38.48 -6.11
C PRO A 315 -13.51 37.86 -7.41
N VAL A 316 -13.95 36.63 -7.69
CA VAL A 316 -13.62 35.92 -8.93
C VAL A 316 -14.07 36.79 -10.10
N GLN A 317 -13.14 37.11 -11.01
CA GLN A 317 -13.48 37.82 -12.23
C GLN A 317 -14.44 36.95 -13.05
N ALA A 318 -15.59 37.50 -13.42
CA ALA A 318 -16.54 36.79 -14.25
C ALA A 318 -15.89 36.48 -15.62
N VAL A 319 -15.97 35.22 -16.03
CA VAL A 319 -15.58 34.81 -17.39
C VAL A 319 -16.53 35.51 -18.37
N PRO A 320 -16.04 36.12 -19.46
CA PRO A 320 -16.89 36.68 -20.50
C PRO A 320 -17.83 35.61 -21.05
N GLU A 321 -19.13 35.86 -21.04
CA GLU A 321 -20.11 34.93 -21.62
C GLU A 321 -20.31 35.17 -23.14
N PRO A 322 -20.40 34.10 -23.95
CA PRO A 322 -20.11 32.71 -23.59
C PRO A 322 -18.61 32.42 -23.58
N ALA A 323 -18.19 31.50 -22.70
CA ALA A 323 -16.82 30.99 -22.71
C ALA A 323 -16.47 30.38 -24.07
N ARG A 324 -15.24 30.59 -24.53
CA ARG A 324 -14.73 30.05 -25.79
C ARG A 324 -14.65 28.52 -25.76
N PHE A 325 -14.25 27.96 -24.62
CA PHE A 325 -14.37 26.54 -24.31
C PHE A 325 -14.39 26.34 -22.79
N GLN A 326 -14.96 25.22 -22.38
CA GLN A 326 -14.91 24.71 -21.01
C GLN A 326 -14.05 23.45 -20.98
N ALA A 327 -13.26 23.27 -19.93
CA ALA A 327 -12.43 22.08 -19.76
C ALA A 327 -12.55 21.52 -18.35
N VAL A 328 -12.91 20.25 -18.24
CA VAL A 328 -13.00 19.51 -16.99
C VAL A 328 -11.75 18.65 -16.85
N PHE A 329 -10.94 18.94 -15.84
CA PHE A 329 -9.73 18.19 -15.53
C PHE A 329 -9.95 17.28 -14.33
N CYS A 330 -9.06 16.31 -14.16
CA CYS A 330 -8.91 15.65 -12.86
C CYS A 330 -8.63 16.69 -11.76
N ILE A 331 -9.16 16.45 -10.56
CA ILE A 331 -8.97 17.28 -9.35
C ILE A 331 -7.58 17.12 -8.71
N ASP A 332 -6.71 16.36 -9.36
CA ASP A 332 -5.30 16.23 -8.97
C ASP A 332 -4.63 17.61 -8.86
N ASP A 333 -3.82 17.80 -7.82
CA ASP A 333 -3.20 19.09 -7.48
C ASP A 333 -2.26 19.58 -8.58
N ARG A 334 -1.65 18.66 -9.34
CA ARG A 334 -0.79 18.95 -10.48
C ARG A 334 -1.58 19.60 -11.63
N GLU A 335 -2.79 19.13 -11.89
CA GLU A 335 -3.70 19.70 -12.90
C GLU A 335 -4.21 21.09 -12.48
N GLY A 336 -4.31 21.34 -11.17
CA GLY A 336 -4.70 22.65 -10.63
C GLY A 336 -3.76 23.79 -11.02
N SER A 337 -2.47 23.51 -11.23
CA SER A 337 -1.51 24.52 -11.72
C SER A 337 -1.76 24.88 -13.20
N LEU A 338 -2.02 23.88 -14.04
CA LEU A 338 -2.30 24.02 -15.47
C LEU A 338 -3.61 24.77 -15.71
N ARG A 339 -4.67 24.41 -14.98
CA ARG A 339 -5.96 25.09 -14.99
C ARG A 339 -5.83 26.59 -14.75
N ARG A 340 -5.21 26.96 -13.63
CA ARG A 340 -5.01 28.37 -13.27
C ARG A 340 -4.15 29.10 -14.29
N HIS A 341 -3.15 28.44 -14.86
CA HIS A 341 -2.33 29.02 -15.92
C HIS A 341 -3.15 29.29 -17.20
N LEU A 342 -4.01 28.35 -17.60
CA LEU A 342 -4.90 28.51 -18.76
C LEU A 342 -5.88 29.67 -18.58
N GLU A 343 -6.56 29.74 -17.43
CA GLU A 343 -7.51 30.82 -17.11
C GLU A 343 -6.82 32.19 -17.07
N THR A 344 -5.59 32.24 -16.56
CA THR A 344 -4.78 33.48 -16.52
C THR A 344 -4.41 33.96 -17.92
N LEU A 345 -4.02 33.05 -18.82
CA LEU A 345 -3.61 33.41 -20.18
C LEU A 345 -4.79 33.65 -21.12
N ALA A 346 -5.94 33.03 -20.85
CA ALA A 346 -7.11 33.08 -21.71
C ALA A 346 -8.37 33.39 -20.88
N PRO A 347 -8.69 34.68 -20.65
CA PRO A 347 -9.82 35.09 -19.82
C PRO A 347 -11.19 34.59 -20.28
N GLY A 348 -11.33 34.16 -21.54
CA GLY A 348 -12.55 33.54 -22.10
C GLY A 348 -12.61 32.01 -21.95
N VAL A 349 -11.81 31.42 -21.07
CA VAL A 349 -11.76 29.98 -20.81
C VAL A 349 -12.17 29.73 -19.37
N GLU A 350 -12.96 28.69 -19.16
CA GLU A 350 -13.39 28.27 -17.84
C GLU A 350 -12.97 26.82 -17.61
N THR A 351 -12.39 26.53 -16.42
CA THR A 351 -11.94 25.18 -16.10
C THR A 351 -12.55 24.64 -14.82
N PHE A 352 -12.86 23.34 -14.82
CA PHE A 352 -13.44 22.63 -13.70
C PHE A 352 -12.52 21.49 -13.25
N GLY A 353 -12.64 21.09 -11.99
CA GLY A 353 -11.94 19.93 -11.44
C GLY A 353 -12.95 18.92 -10.91
N THR A 354 -12.80 17.65 -11.28
CA THR A 354 -13.60 16.55 -10.74
C THR A 354 -12.73 15.31 -10.51
N ALA A 355 -13.24 14.32 -9.79
CA ALA A 355 -12.53 13.06 -9.64
C ALA A 355 -12.25 12.44 -11.02
N GLY A 356 -11.01 12.02 -11.29
CA GLY A 356 -10.55 11.64 -12.65
C GLY A 356 -11.23 10.44 -13.30
N PHE A 357 -12.14 9.76 -12.60
CA PHE A 357 -13.03 8.76 -13.19
C PHE A 357 -14.31 9.38 -13.81
N PHE A 358 -14.53 10.70 -13.71
CA PHE A 358 -15.62 11.46 -14.35
C PHE A 358 -17.03 10.91 -14.12
N ASN A 359 -17.29 10.35 -12.93
CA ASN A 359 -18.54 9.67 -12.60
C ASN A 359 -18.88 8.45 -13.50
N VAL A 360 -17.89 7.91 -14.23
CA VAL A 360 -18.03 6.72 -15.06
C VAL A 360 -17.25 5.56 -14.43
N ALA A 361 -17.93 4.79 -13.58
CA ALA A 361 -17.35 3.62 -12.90
C ALA A 361 -17.47 2.35 -13.75
N PHE A 362 -16.32 1.79 -14.19
CA PHE A 362 -16.27 0.55 -14.98
C PHE A 362 -14.95 -0.22 -14.80
N TYR A 363 -14.93 -1.46 -15.28
CA TYR A 363 -13.72 -2.22 -15.59
C TYR A 363 -13.28 -1.93 -17.02
N PHE A 364 -11.99 -1.73 -17.25
CA PHE A 364 -11.42 -1.50 -18.58
C PHE A 364 -10.63 -2.72 -19.06
N GLN A 365 -10.90 -3.18 -20.29
CA GLN A 365 -10.13 -4.22 -20.96
C GLN A 365 -9.42 -3.66 -22.20
N PRO A 366 -8.07 -3.59 -22.21
CA PRO A 366 -7.33 -3.12 -23.37
C PRO A 366 -7.40 -4.11 -24.53
N ALA A 367 -7.17 -3.62 -25.75
CA ALA A 367 -7.17 -4.46 -26.95
C ALA A 367 -6.08 -5.53 -26.85
N HIS A 368 -6.41 -6.79 -27.16
CA HIS A 368 -5.53 -7.96 -26.99
C HIS A 368 -5.14 -8.28 -25.54
N GLY A 369 -5.71 -7.57 -24.55
CA GLY A 369 -5.54 -7.83 -23.14
C GLY A 369 -6.34 -9.04 -22.67
N LYS A 370 -5.70 -9.93 -21.91
CA LYS A 370 -6.36 -11.10 -21.29
C LYS A 370 -7.18 -10.77 -20.05
N PHE A 371 -6.86 -9.66 -19.39
CA PHE A 371 -7.45 -9.25 -18.13
C PHE A 371 -8.02 -7.84 -18.26
N PHE A 372 -9.06 -7.56 -17.48
CA PHE A 372 -9.59 -6.22 -17.28
C PHE A 372 -9.16 -5.68 -15.92
N THR A 373 -9.12 -4.36 -15.79
CA THR A 373 -8.70 -3.65 -14.58
C THR A 373 -9.76 -2.66 -14.15
N LYS A 374 -9.92 -2.48 -12.84
CA LYS A 374 -10.80 -1.46 -12.28
C LYS A 374 -10.22 -0.07 -12.53
N VAL A 375 -11.02 0.86 -13.04
CA VAL A 375 -10.62 2.27 -13.31
C VAL A 375 -11.53 3.28 -12.60
N CYS A 376 -11.90 2.97 -11.36
CA CYS A 376 -12.73 3.82 -10.51
C CYS A 376 -12.24 3.74 -9.04
N PRO A 377 -12.75 4.56 -8.10
CA PRO A 377 -12.28 4.58 -6.72
C PRO A 377 -12.41 3.22 -6.02
N GLY A 378 -11.46 2.93 -5.11
CA GLY A 378 -11.38 1.68 -4.36
C GLY A 378 -12.70 1.17 -3.75
N PRO A 379 -13.52 2.01 -3.10
CA PRO A 379 -14.80 1.58 -2.51
C PRO A 379 -15.91 1.25 -3.52
N ILE A 380 -15.81 1.67 -4.78
CA ILE A 380 -16.86 1.50 -5.78
C ILE A 380 -16.66 0.17 -6.52
N THR A 381 -17.62 -0.74 -6.50
CA THR A 381 -17.57 -1.97 -7.31
C THR A 381 -18.37 -1.75 -8.59
N PRO A 382 -17.71 -1.60 -9.75
CA PRO A 382 -18.41 -1.35 -11.00
C PRO A 382 -19.14 -2.61 -11.49
N GLN A 383 -20.27 -2.40 -12.16
CA GLN A 383 -21.07 -3.47 -12.79
C GLN A 383 -20.86 -3.52 -14.32
N HIS A 384 -20.05 -2.60 -14.84
CA HIS A 384 -19.87 -2.39 -16.27
C HIS A 384 -18.44 -2.69 -16.72
N LEU A 385 -18.31 -3.20 -17.93
CA LEU A 385 -17.05 -3.49 -18.61
C LEU A 385 -16.98 -2.68 -19.91
N ILE A 386 -15.89 -1.93 -20.08
CA ILE A 386 -15.57 -1.20 -21.31
C ILE A 386 -14.37 -1.87 -21.95
N LYS A 387 -14.54 -2.31 -23.19
CA LYS A 387 -13.51 -2.96 -23.98
C LYS A 387 -12.96 -2.01 -25.03
N GLU A 388 -11.67 -2.12 -25.25
CA GLU A 388 -11.00 -1.51 -26.37
C GLU A 388 -10.97 -2.48 -27.56
N GLU A 389 -11.58 -2.07 -28.66
CA GLU A 389 -11.61 -2.78 -29.95
C GLU A 389 -10.66 -2.10 -30.95
N GLU A 390 -10.19 -2.88 -31.92
CA GLU A 390 -9.41 -2.38 -33.07
C GLU A 390 -8.08 -1.66 -32.72
N GLY A 391 -7.58 -1.83 -31.49
CA GLY A 391 -6.29 -1.30 -31.07
C GLY A 391 -5.14 -1.84 -31.93
N ARG A 392 -4.37 -0.93 -32.53
CA ARG A 392 -3.15 -1.20 -33.32
C ARG A 392 -1.89 -1.21 -32.44
N LEU A 393 -1.98 -0.69 -31.21
CA LEU A 393 -0.90 -0.77 -30.24
C LEU A 393 -0.54 -2.23 -29.95
N GLN A 394 0.54 -2.71 -30.55
CA GLN A 394 1.21 -3.94 -30.15
C GLN A 394 2.31 -3.58 -29.14
N HIS A 395 2.37 -4.31 -28.02
CA HIS A 395 3.49 -4.17 -27.09
C HIS A 395 4.81 -4.42 -27.82
N GLU A 396 5.73 -3.45 -27.74
CA GLU A 396 7.06 -3.56 -28.32
C GLU A 396 7.78 -4.78 -27.74
N ARG A 397 8.24 -5.66 -28.63
CA ARG A 397 9.00 -6.85 -28.25
C ARG A 397 10.47 -6.50 -28.23
N ASP A 398 11.09 -6.57 -27.06
CA ASP A 398 12.54 -6.48 -26.95
C ASP A 398 13.14 -7.90 -27.02
N ALA A 399 14.14 -8.07 -27.89
CA ALA A 399 14.84 -9.32 -28.09
C ALA A 399 15.45 -9.86 -26.78
N HIS A 400 15.85 -8.97 -25.85
CA HIS A 400 16.35 -9.36 -24.53
C HIS A 400 15.30 -10.09 -23.67
N PHE A 401 14.02 -9.78 -23.86
CA PHE A 401 12.90 -10.33 -23.10
C PHE A 401 12.16 -11.45 -23.85
N SER A 402 12.68 -11.84 -25.03
CA SER A 402 12.15 -12.94 -25.82
C SER A 402 12.15 -14.25 -25.01
N PRO A 403 11.15 -15.14 -25.18
CA PRO A 403 11.13 -16.44 -24.50
C PRO A 403 12.41 -17.26 -24.72
N TYR A 404 13.08 -17.07 -25.86
CA TYR A 404 14.28 -17.83 -26.26
C TYR A 404 15.56 -17.40 -25.51
N THR A 405 15.61 -16.20 -24.91
CA THR A 405 16.76 -15.75 -24.10
C THR A 405 16.79 -16.39 -22.71
N LYS A 406 15.75 -17.16 -22.36
CA LYS A 406 15.47 -17.58 -20.99
C LYS A 406 15.98 -18.99 -20.63
N GLY A 407 16.57 -19.71 -21.59
CA GLY A 407 17.15 -21.05 -21.36
C GLY A 407 18.63 -20.99 -20.95
N LEU A 408 19.13 -21.98 -20.20
CA LEU A 408 20.53 -22.02 -19.74
C LEU A 408 21.55 -21.94 -20.88
N VAL A 409 21.33 -22.68 -21.97
CA VAL A 409 22.30 -22.76 -23.08
C VAL A 409 22.15 -21.61 -24.07
N VAL A 410 20.92 -21.39 -24.57
CA VAL A 410 20.63 -20.32 -25.54
C VAL A 410 20.74 -18.94 -24.89
N GLY A 411 20.29 -18.79 -23.65
CA GLY A 411 20.45 -17.57 -22.87
C GLY A 411 21.91 -17.25 -22.57
N TRP A 412 22.76 -18.25 -22.26
CA TRP A 412 24.19 -18.04 -22.12
C TRP A 412 24.83 -17.55 -23.43
N LEU A 413 24.54 -18.20 -24.57
CA LEU A 413 25.03 -17.77 -25.89
C LEU A 413 24.60 -16.34 -26.25
N ILE A 414 23.33 -16.01 -25.97
CA ILE A 414 22.78 -14.68 -26.21
C ILE A 414 23.40 -13.65 -25.25
N SER A 415 23.66 -14.00 -24.00
CA SER A 415 24.28 -13.09 -23.03
C SER A 415 25.68 -12.62 -23.47
N GLN A 416 26.45 -13.49 -24.14
CA GLN A 416 27.79 -13.13 -24.64
C GLN A 416 27.76 -12.14 -25.80
N THR A 417 26.68 -12.14 -26.59
CA THR A 417 26.56 -11.31 -27.79
C THR A 417 25.70 -10.08 -27.54
N MET A 418 24.44 -10.29 -27.17
CA MET A 418 23.49 -9.22 -26.85
C MET A 418 23.88 -8.45 -25.59
N GLY A 419 24.52 -9.08 -24.59
CA GLY A 419 24.93 -8.40 -23.36
C GLY A 419 25.97 -7.30 -23.60
N PHE A 420 26.92 -7.53 -24.51
CA PHE A 420 27.88 -6.49 -24.94
C PHE A 420 27.17 -5.35 -25.67
N TRP A 421 26.22 -5.68 -26.54
CA TRP A 421 25.39 -4.68 -27.22
C TRP A 421 24.51 -3.87 -26.25
N SER A 422 24.01 -4.48 -25.18
CA SER A 422 23.29 -3.77 -24.10
C SER A 422 24.17 -2.73 -23.42
N ALA A 423 25.45 -3.02 -23.17
CA ALA A 423 26.37 -2.06 -22.57
C ALA A 423 26.58 -0.84 -23.47
N VAL A 424 26.72 -1.06 -24.79
CA VAL A 424 26.80 0.01 -25.80
C VAL A 424 25.50 0.83 -25.84
N LYS A 425 24.34 0.15 -25.85
CA LYS A 425 23.02 0.80 -25.83
C LYS A 425 22.81 1.62 -24.56
N MET A 426 23.22 1.11 -23.39
CA MET A 426 23.17 1.85 -22.13
C MET A 426 24.08 3.07 -22.16
N ALA A 427 25.33 2.94 -22.60
CA ALA A 427 26.24 4.07 -22.74
C ALA A 427 25.66 5.15 -23.68
N GLY A 428 25.06 4.74 -24.80
CA GLY A 428 24.34 5.65 -25.70
C GLY A 428 23.13 6.33 -25.05
N SER A 429 22.38 5.60 -24.23
CA SER A 429 21.19 6.13 -23.53
C SER A 429 21.51 7.19 -22.47
N ILE A 430 22.74 7.22 -21.94
CA ILE A 430 23.20 8.29 -21.05
C ILE A 430 23.28 9.62 -21.80
N PHE A 431 23.73 9.60 -23.06
CA PHE A 431 23.88 10.81 -23.87
C PHE A 431 22.60 11.17 -24.65
N LEU A 432 21.78 10.17 -24.98
CA LEU A 432 20.52 10.30 -25.73
C LEU A 432 19.42 9.45 -25.07
N PRO A 433 18.82 9.92 -23.96
CA PRO A 433 17.73 9.20 -23.32
C PRO A 433 16.53 9.08 -24.29
N ARG A 434 16.04 7.85 -24.47
CA ARG A 434 14.89 7.52 -25.32
C ARG A 434 13.95 6.57 -24.58
N GLU A 435 12.69 6.55 -25.01
CA GLU A 435 11.74 5.53 -24.54
C GLU A 435 12.28 4.13 -24.82
N THR A 436 12.05 3.22 -23.88
CA THR A 436 12.41 1.81 -24.02
C THR A 436 11.16 0.95 -23.87
N PRO A 437 11.15 -0.29 -24.40
CA PRO A 437 10.02 -1.21 -24.26
C PRO A 437 9.67 -1.57 -22.80
N VAL A 438 10.60 -1.33 -21.87
CA VAL A 438 10.43 -1.57 -20.43
C VAL A 438 9.78 -0.37 -19.72
N MET A 439 9.77 0.81 -20.36
CA MET A 439 9.12 2.00 -19.83
C MET A 439 7.59 1.86 -19.90
N VAL A 440 6.91 2.16 -18.81
CA VAL A 440 5.45 2.24 -18.78
C VAL A 440 5.04 3.68 -19.02
N SER A 441 4.20 3.91 -20.02
CA SER A 441 3.69 5.25 -20.37
C SER A 441 2.17 5.28 -20.37
N SER A 442 1.60 6.26 -19.68
CA SER A 442 0.16 6.58 -19.75
C SER A 442 -0.32 6.84 -21.18
N PHE A 443 0.52 7.36 -22.07
CA PHE A 443 0.18 7.56 -23.48
C PHE A 443 0.07 6.26 -24.28
N LYS A 444 0.59 5.14 -23.75
CA LYS A 444 0.44 3.79 -24.31
C LYS A 444 -0.66 2.99 -23.60
N HIS A 445 -1.35 3.57 -22.61
CA HIS A 445 -2.43 2.90 -21.87
C HIS A 445 -3.66 2.59 -22.74
N MET A 446 -3.88 3.39 -23.79
CA MET A 446 -4.97 3.23 -24.74
C MET A 446 -4.52 3.74 -26.11
N ASP A 447 -4.95 3.07 -27.18
CA ASP A 447 -4.66 3.51 -28.55
C ASP A 447 -5.51 4.72 -28.91
N LYS A 448 -4.88 5.72 -29.53
CA LYS A 448 -5.59 6.90 -30.05
C LYS A 448 -6.61 6.53 -31.12
N GLY A 449 -6.35 5.46 -31.88
CA GLY A 449 -7.19 5.00 -32.97
C GLY A 449 -8.18 3.88 -32.62
N SER A 450 -8.18 3.36 -31.39
CA SER A 450 -9.09 2.27 -30.99
C SER A 450 -10.54 2.74 -30.88
N ARG A 451 -11.48 1.80 -30.78
CA ARG A 451 -12.88 2.10 -30.44
C ARG A 451 -13.18 1.55 -29.05
N LEU A 452 -13.95 2.28 -28.25
CA LEU A 452 -14.43 1.80 -26.95
C LEU A 452 -15.87 1.30 -27.07
N THR A 453 -16.18 0.17 -26.43
CA THR A 453 -17.56 -0.36 -26.34
C THR A 453 -18.36 0.40 -25.28
N VAL A 454 -18.57 1.71 -25.48
CA VAL A 454 -19.23 2.57 -24.50
C VAL A 454 -20.74 2.39 -24.49
N ALA A 455 -21.39 2.26 -25.64
CA ALA A 455 -22.83 2.14 -25.73
C ALA A 455 -23.28 0.67 -25.75
N CYS A 456 -24.20 0.32 -24.84
CA CYS A 456 -24.89 -0.95 -24.78
C CYS A 456 -26.25 -0.82 -25.50
N THR A 457 -26.46 -1.57 -26.57
CA THR A 457 -27.73 -1.58 -27.32
C THR A 457 -28.70 -2.66 -26.85
N ASP A 458 -28.19 -3.77 -26.32
CA ASP A 458 -28.97 -4.87 -25.76
C ASP A 458 -28.28 -5.40 -24.47
N PRO A 459 -28.77 -5.00 -23.28
CA PRO A 459 -28.19 -5.41 -22.00
C PRO A 459 -28.23 -6.92 -21.73
N ASP A 460 -29.20 -7.63 -22.31
CA ASP A 460 -29.37 -9.07 -22.08
C ASP A 460 -28.33 -9.89 -22.88
N GLN A 461 -27.87 -9.35 -24.00
CA GLN A 461 -26.87 -10.01 -24.87
C GLN A 461 -25.44 -9.52 -24.64
N ALA A 462 -25.27 -8.29 -24.16
CA ALA A 462 -23.96 -7.66 -23.96
C ALA A 462 -23.43 -7.89 -22.55
N ARG A 463 -23.16 -9.15 -22.16
CA ARG A 463 -22.59 -9.48 -20.84
C ARG A 463 -21.34 -10.34 -20.93
N GLU A 464 -20.39 -10.12 -20.03
CA GLU A 464 -19.24 -10.98 -19.80
C GLU A 464 -19.19 -11.40 -18.33
N GLY A 465 -19.57 -12.64 -18.06
CA GLY A 465 -19.86 -13.08 -16.69
C GLY A 465 -20.98 -12.23 -16.09
N ASP A 466 -20.72 -11.66 -14.92
CA ASP A 466 -21.69 -10.81 -14.22
C ASP A 466 -21.73 -9.35 -14.72
N LEU A 467 -20.77 -8.95 -15.57
CA LEU A 467 -20.58 -7.57 -16.00
C LEU A 467 -21.34 -7.23 -17.28
N GLN A 468 -22.02 -6.09 -17.32
CA GLN A 468 -22.63 -5.52 -18.54
C GLN A 468 -21.55 -4.84 -19.38
N VAL A 469 -21.52 -5.10 -20.68
CA VAL A 469 -20.58 -4.45 -21.62
C VAL A 469 -21.19 -3.15 -22.13
N GLY A 470 -20.54 -2.03 -21.83
CA GLY A 470 -21.04 -0.69 -22.12
C GLY A 470 -22.20 -0.24 -21.22
N PHE A 471 -22.61 1.01 -21.37
CA PHE A 471 -23.71 1.66 -20.67
C PHE A 471 -24.91 1.84 -21.59
N THR A 472 -26.12 1.73 -21.06
CA THR A 472 -27.33 2.14 -21.79
C THR A 472 -27.38 3.65 -21.97
N TRP A 473 -28.23 4.16 -22.88
CA TRP A 473 -28.35 5.61 -23.10
C TRP A 473 -28.78 6.38 -21.85
N ASP A 474 -29.71 5.83 -21.07
CA ASP A 474 -30.15 6.43 -19.81
C ASP A 474 -29.01 6.43 -18.79
N GLU A 475 -28.27 5.33 -18.69
CA GLU A 475 -27.09 5.21 -17.84
C GLU A 475 -25.99 6.22 -18.18
N MET A 476 -25.75 6.46 -19.47
CA MET A 476 -24.80 7.48 -19.95
C MET A 476 -25.27 8.88 -19.58
N ALA A 477 -26.54 9.20 -19.84
CA ALA A 477 -27.12 10.50 -19.53
C ALA A 477 -27.06 10.81 -18.02
N ASP A 478 -27.41 9.83 -17.17
CA ASP A 478 -27.38 9.98 -15.71
C ASP A 478 -25.96 10.22 -15.18
N ARG A 479 -24.96 9.50 -15.71
CA ARG A 479 -23.55 9.66 -15.29
C ARG A 479 -23.01 11.04 -15.64
N VAL A 480 -23.20 11.48 -16.89
CA VAL A 480 -22.75 12.80 -17.36
C VAL A 480 -23.50 13.91 -16.61
N ALA A 481 -24.81 13.79 -16.45
CA ALA A 481 -25.61 14.76 -15.69
C ALA A 481 -25.17 14.82 -14.23
N GLY A 482 -24.85 13.68 -13.61
CA GLY A 482 -24.30 13.60 -12.27
C GLY A 482 -22.98 14.37 -12.14
N MET A 483 -22.01 14.08 -13.01
CA MET A 483 -20.72 14.76 -13.03
C MET A 483 -20.87 16.28 -13.22
N LEU A 484 -21.70 16.71 -14.18
CA LEU A 484 -21.95 18.12 -14.47
C LEU A 484 -22.57 18.86 -13.27
N LYS A 485 -23.51 18.22 -12.56
CA LYS A 485 -24.11 18.77 -11.34
C LYS A 485 -23.08 18.88 -10.20
N GLU A 486 -22.20 17.89 -10.04
CA GLU A 486 -21.16 17.88 -9.00
C GLU A 486 -20.20 19.07 -9.14
N ILE A 487 -19.82 19.42 -10.38
CA ILE A 487 -18.93 20.57 -10.65
C ILE A 487 -19.68 21.90 -10.77
N GLY A 488 -21.01 21.90 -10.68
CA GLY A 488 -21.85 23.09 -10.81
C GLY A 488 -22.08 23.59 -12.24
N LEU A 489 -21.62 22.87 -13.26
CA LEU A 489 -21.83 23.21 -14.67
C LEU A 489 -23.20 22.71 -15.15
N VAL A 490 -24.24 23.47 -14.83
CA VAL A 490 -25.65 23.13 -15.15
C VAL A 490 -26.31 24.08 -16.15
N ARG A 491 -25.61 25.15 -16.52
CA ARG A 491 -26.03 26.20 -17.45
C ARG A 491 -24.80 26.80 -18.14
N ASP A 492 -25.03 27.65 -19.13
CA ASP A 492 -23.98 28.46 -19.78
C ASP A 492 -22.85 27.60 -20.39
N PHE A 493 -23.24 26.50 -21.03
CA PHE A 493 -22.32 25.59 -21.69
C PHE A 493 -21.59 26.26 -22.85
N ALA A 494 -20.27 26.14 -22.86
CA ALA A 494 -19.47 26.54 -24.01
C ALA A 494 -19.74 25.60 -25.20
N PRO A 495 -19.56 26.07 -26.46
CA PRO A 495 -19.70 25.23 -27.64
C PRO A 495 -18.76 24.02 -27.67
N LEU A 496 -17.66 24.09 -26.92
CA LEU A 496 -16.67 23.03 -26.78
C LEU A 496 -16.45 22.73 -25.31
N VAL A 497 -16.63 21.47 -24.94
CA VAL A 497 -16.35 20.93 -23.61
C VAL A 497 -15.29 19.84 -23.73
N TYR A 498 -14.17 20.00 -23.04
CA TYR A 498 -13.08 19.02 -23.01
C TYR A 498 -13.10 18.25 -21.68
N LEU A 499 -12.96 16.92 -21.73
CA LEU A 499 -12.65 16.09 -20.56
C LEU A 499 -11.18 15.68 -20.62
N ILE A 500 -10.42 16.00 -19.57
CA ILE A 500 -8.97 15.84 -19.54
C ILE A 500 -8.59 14.98 -18.33
N GLY A 501 -8.38 13.68 -18.61
CA GLY A 501 -7.76 12.76 -17.67
C GLY A 501 -6.24 12.97 -17.62
N HIS A 502 -5.63 12.66 -16.48
CA HIS A 502 -4.18 12.69 -16.32
C HIS A 502 -3.61 11.28 -16.19
N GLY A 503 -2.30 11.15 -16.41
CA GLY A 503 -1.57 9.92 -16.15
C GLY A 503 -0.06 10.14 -16.27
N ALA A 504 0.73 9.29 -15.62
CA ALA A 504 2.17 9.42 -15.53
C ALA A 504 2.89 8.46 -16.50
N SER A 505 4.15 8.77 -16.80
CA SER A 505 5.06 7.85 -17.50
C SER A 505 6.30 7.64 -16.62
N SER A 506 6.70 6.39 -16.42
CA SER A 506 7.79 6.04 -15.51
C SER A 506 8.64 4.89 -16.07
N VAL A 507 9.95 5.00 -15.86
CA VAL A 507 10.89 3.87 -16.03
C VAL A 507 11.00 3.02 -14.77
N ASN A 508 10.53 3.53 -13.62
CA ASN A 508 10.47 2.80 -12.36
C ASN A 508 9.03 2.31 -12.13
N ASN A 509 8.79 1.06 -12.51
CA ASN A 509 7.48 0.42 -12.49
C ASN A 509 6.81 0.44 -11.09
N THR A 510 7.60 0.38 -10.00
CA THR A 510 7.04 0.33 -8.63
C THR A 510 6.35 1.62 -8.16
N HIS A 511 6.65 2.77 -8.78
CA HIS A 511 6.00 4.05 -8.45
C HIS A 511 4.98 4.50 -9.50
N TYR A 512 4.77 3.73 -10.57
CA TYR A 512 3.88 4.10 -11.66
C TYR A 512 2.45 4.41 -11.16
N ALA A 513 1.86 3.48 -10.40
CA ALA A 513 0.53 3.63 -9.84
C ALA A 513 0.41 4.80 -8.83
N GLY A 514 1.52 5.18 -8.17
CA GLY A 514 1.55 6.29 -7.21
C GLY A 514 1.50 7.67 -7.85
N TYR A 515 1.82 7.79 -9.14
CA TYR A 515 1.74 9.05 -9.88
C TYR A 515 0.50 9.15 -10.79
N ASP A 516 -0.18 8.03 -11.03
CA ASP A 516 -1.43 7.97 -11.77
C ASP A 516 -2.63 8.42 -10.91
N CYS A 517 -3.83 8.44 -11.51
CA CYS A 517 -5.01 8.93 -10.86
C CYS A 517 -5.48 7.99 -9.73
N GLY A 518 -5.48 8.49 -8.49
CA GLY A 518 -6.04 7.75 -7.35
C GLY A 518 -7.53 7.47 -7.50
N ALA A 519 -8.28 8.36 -8.16
CA ALA A 519 -9.70 8.13 -8.46
C ALA A 519 -9.92 7.06 -9.54
N CYS A 520 -8.89 6.69 -10.30
CA CYS A 520 -8.93 5.60 -11.27
C CYS A 520 -8.19 4.35 -10.77
N SER A 521 -8.06 4.15 -9.45
CA SER A 521 -7.30 3.04 -8.85
C SER A 521 -5.81 3.01 -9.24
N GLY A 522 -5.16 4.17 -9.31
CA GLY A 522 -3.74 4.27 -9.68
C GLY A 522 -3.49 3.96 -11.15
N ARG A 523 -4.44 4.33 -12.03
CA ARG A 523 -4.37 4.17 -13.49
C ARG A 523 -4.48 5.51 -14.20
N ALA A 524 -4.04 5.56 -15.44
CA ALA A 524 -4.22 6.73 -16.30
C ALA A 524 -5.72 6.97 -16.58
N GLY A 525 -6.19 8.21 -16.41
CA GLY A 525 -7.59 8.60 -16.65
C GLY A 525 -7.98 8.66 -18.14
N SER A 526 -7.17 8.12 -19.05
CA SER A 526 -7.41 8.18 -20.50
C SER A 526 -8.63 7.38 -20.92
N ALA A 527 -8.88 6.22 -20.31
CA ALA A 527 -10.08 5.43 -20.56
C ALA A 527 -11.34 6.15 -20.04
N ASN A 528 -11.29 6.72 -18.83
CA ASN A 528 -12.43 7.41 -18.23
C ASN A 528 -12.79 8.73 -18.92
N ALA A 529 -11.80 9.52 -19.36
CA ALA A 529 -12.08 10.78 -20.05
C ALA A 529 -12.66 10.57 -21.46
N ARG A 530 -12.43 9.40 -22.05
CA ARG A 530 -12.89 9.05 -23.41
C ARG A 530 -14.23 8.32 -23.42
N ALA A 531 -14.48 7.50 -22.41
CA ALA A 531 -15.77 6.85 -22.17
C ALA A 531 -16.80 7.90 -21.76
#